data_AF-A0A3M0G0Z9-F1
#
_entry.id   AF-A0A3M0G0Z9-F1
#
_cell.length_a   1.000
_cell.length_b   1.000
_cell.length_c   1.000
_cell.angle_alpha   90.00
_cell.angle_beta   90.00
_cell.angle_gamma   90.00
#
_symmetry.space_group_name_H-M   'P 1'
#
loop_
_entity.id
_entity.type
_entity.pdbx_description
1 polymer ?
#
loop_
_entity_poly.entity_id
_entity_poly.type
_entity_poly.pdbx_seq_one_letter_code
_entity_poly.pdbx_strand_id
1 'polypeptide(L)'
;MGVVIKVGSIIDEIGTGDFLHAFFSTVSGTLEDEWGKRFPSLMKLYAGSLPYEQASMALAELAAVRTGLTDFAPDCVIWDIEDRTKTPPWGGNISADITNLSNYFVSSTGRYLIDLLQEGLEASRDERRVAEIV
;
A
#
# COMPACT_ATOMS: atom_id res chain seq x y z
N MET A 1 16.42 -2.47 4.82
CA MET A 1 15.73 -3.13 5.95
C MET A 1 14.37 -3.56 5.44
N GLY A 2 13.90 -4.73 5.88
CA GLY A 2 12.56 -5.20 5.52
C GLY A 2 11.51 -4.39 6.28
N VAL A 3 10.39 -4.10 5.63
CA VAL A 3 9.21 -3.47 6.21
C VAL A 3 8.15 -4.53 6.42
N VAL A 4 7.53 -4.52 7.58
CA VAL A 4 6.47 -5.44 7.97
C VAL A 4 5.23 -4.67 8.43
N ILE A 5 4.05 -5.25 8.20
CA ILE A 5 2.83 -4.84 8.90
C ILE A 5 2.64 -5.73 10.12
N LYS A 6 2.45 -5.11 11.28
CA LYS A 6 2.30 -5.80 12.55
C LYS A 6 0.99 -5.41 13.21
N VAL A 7 0.24 -6.42 13.66
CA VAL A 7 -1.01 -6.25 14.41
C VAL A 7 -0.99 -7.25 15.56
N GLY A 8 -0.58 -6.78 16.75
CA GLY A 8 -0.44 -7.66 17.91
C GLY A 8 0.58 -8.79 17.67
N SER A 9 0.09 -10.01 17.46
CA SER A 9 0.90 -11.21 17.19
C SER A 9 1.02 -11.54 15.69
N ILE A 10 0.24 -10.88 14.83
CA ILE A 10 0.30 -11.02 13.38
C ILE A 10 1.43 -10.15 12.86
N ILE A 11 2.31 -10.73 12.05
CA ILE A 11 3.43 -10.05 11.41
C ILE A 11 3.50 -10.55 9.97
N ASP A 12 3.23 -9.67 9.02
CA ASP A 12 3.33 -9.96 7.59
C ASP A 12 4.42 -9.12 6.94
N GLU A 13 5.30 -9.78 6.21
CA GLU A 13 6.38 -9.11 5.49
C GLU A 13 5.85 -8.47 4.20
N ILE A 14 6.10 -7.16 4.06
CA ILE A 14 5.74 -6.40 2.87
C ILE A 14 6.89 -6.41 1.86
N GLY A 15 8.10 -6.04 2.28
CA GLY A 15 9.23 -5.89 1.37
C GLY A 15 10.17 -4.79 1.84
N THR A 16 10.52 -3.83 0.98
CA THR A 16 11.42 -2.72 1.33
C THR A 16 10.65 -1.42 1.62
N GLY A 17 11.31 -0.47 2.28
CA GLY A 17 10.77 0.88 2.49
C GLY A 17 10.43 1.57 1.18
N ASP A 18 11.33 1.51 0.20
CA ASP A 18 11.10 2.08 -1.13
C ASP A 18 9.91 1.44 -1.84
N PHE A 19 9.69 0.13 -1.65
CA PHE A 19 8.53 -0.57 -2.22
C PHE A 19 7.21 -0.08 -1.62
N LEU A 20 7.16 0.06 -0.29
CA LEU A 20 5.97 0.61 0.37
C LEU A 20 5.75 2.08 -0.05
N HIS A 21 6.82 2.88 -0.07
CA HIS A 21 6.78 4.27 -0.51
C HIS A 21 6.28 4.40 -1.95
N ALA A 22 6.68 3.50 -2.86
CA ALA A 22 6.23 3.46 -4.24
C ALA A 22 4.72 3.22 -4.36
N PHE A 23 4.15 2.36 -3.52
CA PHE A 23 2.70 2.16 -3.47
C PHE A 23 1.97 3.47 -3.12
N PHE A 24 2.36 4.12 -2.03
CA PHE A 24 1.76 5.40 -1.64
C PHE A 24 2.02 6.55 -2.62
N SER A 25 3.17 6.54 -3.29
CA SER A 25 3.51 7.47 -4.37
C SER A 25 2.61 7.29 -5.59
N THR A 26 2.36 6.04 -5.95
CA THR A 26 1.44 5.71 -7.04
C THR A 26 0.01 6.12 -6.70
N VAL A 27 -0.46 5.81 -5.48
CA VAL A 27 -1.80 6.23 -5.01
C VAL A 27 -1.92 7.75 -5.03
N SER A 28 -0.97 8.46 -4.41
CA SER A 28 -1.00 9.91 -4.30
C SER A 28 -0.85 10.59 -5.66
N GLY A 29 -0.08 10.04 -6.59
CA GLY A 29 0.16 10.65 -7.89
C GLY A 29 -0.88 10.32 -8.97
N THR A 30 -1.76 9.34 -8.73
CA THR A 30 -2.81 8.95 -9.67
C THR A 30 -4.22 9.27 -9.17
N LEU A 31 -4.50 9.06 -7.87
CA LEU A 31 -5.83 9.17 -7.27
C LEU A 31 -6.01 10.42 -6.38
N GLU A 32 -4.92 11.10 -6.05
CA GLU A 32 -4.91 12.32 -5.24
C GLU A 32 -4.21 13.46 -5.99
N ASP A 33 -4.48 14.69 -5.57
CA ASP A 33 -3.70 15.86 -6.00
C ASP A 33 -2.54 16.14 -5.03
N GLU A 34 -2.70 15.73 -3.76
CA GLU A 34 -1.77 15.99 -2.66
C GLU A 34 -1.68 14.75 -1.76
N TRP A 35 -0.48 14.48 -1.25
CA TRP A 35 -0.14 13.30 -0.47
C TRP A 35 -0.99 13.17 0.80
N GLY A 36 -1.90 12.19 0.85
CA GLY A 36 -2.74 11.89 2.01
C GLY A 36 -3.94 12.82 2.21
N LYS A 37 -4.34 13.58 1.19
CA LYS A 37 -5.50 14.48 1.24
C LYS A 37 -6.84 13.74 1.16
N ARG A 38 -6.91 12.72 0.31
CA ARG A 38 -8.07 11.85 0.07
C ARG A 38 -8.03 10.60 0.93
N PHE A 39 -6.83 10.09 1.26
CA PHE A 39 -6.64 8.88 2.05
C PHE A 39 -5.83 9.12 3.34
N PRO A 40 -6.34 9.94 4.28
CA PRO A 40 -5.60 10.32 5.49
C PRO A 40 -5.40 9.17 6.48
N SER A 41 -6.28 8.17 6.50
CA SER A 41 -6.14 7.03 7.42
C SER A 41 -5.04 6.08 6.95
N LEU A 42 -5.00 5.79 5.65
CA LEU A 42 -3.90 5.05 5.05
C LEU A 42 -2.56 5.78 5.22
N MET A 43 -2.59 7.13 5.16
CA MET A 43 -1.39 7.91 5.38
C MET A 43 -0.84 7.80 6.80
N LYS A 44 -1.70 7.70 7.81
CA LYS A 44 -1.26 7.45 9.19
C LYS A 44 -0.63 6.07 9.35
N LEU A 45 -1.19 5.06 8.68
CA LEU A 45 -0.57 3.73 8.64
C LEU A 45 0.83 3.79 8.02
N TYR A 46 0.98 4.48 6.88
CA TYR A 46 2.28 4.71 6.24
C TYR A 46 3.27 5.44 7.14
N ALA A 47 2.80 6.42 7.93
CA ALA A 47 3.61 7.14 8.91
C ALA A 47 4.07 6.27 10.11
N GLY A 48 3.58 5.03 10.21
CA GLY A 48 4.10 4.01 11.12
C GLY A 48 3.05 3.38 12.04
N SER A 49 1.91 4.04 12.30
CA SER A 49 0.88 3.45 13.16
C SER A 49 -0.53 3.98 12.91
N LEU A 50 -1.51 3.09 13.01
CA LEU A 50 -2.93 3.39 12.91
C LEU A 50 -3.71 2.80 14.09
N PRO A 51 -4.41 3.62 14.88
CA PRO A 51 -5.32 3.14 15.92
C PRO A 51 -6.48 2.32 15.34
N TYR A 52 -6.93 1.30 16.07
CA TYR A 52 -7.99 0.39 15.62
C TYR A 52 -9.32 1.11 15.36
N GLU A 53 -9.59 2.23 16.03
CA GLU A 53 -10.78 3.06 15.82
C GLU A 53 -10.85 3.61 14.39
N GLN A 54 -9.69 3.80 13.75
CA GLN A 54 -9.58 4.29 12.37
C GLN A 54 -9.40 3.16 11.35
N ALA A 55 -9.25 1.91 11.78
CA ALA A 55 -9.05 0.77 10.88
C ALA A 55 -10.21 0.61 9.89
N SER A 56 -11.45 0.84 10.33
CA SER A 56 -12.63 0.77 9.44
C SER A 56 -12.60 1.87 8.35
N MET A 57 -12.12 3.06 8.68
CA MET A 57 -11.94 4.14 7.70
C MET A 57 -10.82 3.81 6.72
N ALA A 58 -9.69 3.31 7.22
CA ALA A 58 -8.57 2.90 6.38
C ALA A 58 -8.94 1.75 5.43
N LEU A 59 -9.78 0.80 5.86
CA LEU A 59 -10.32 -0.25 4.97
C LEU A 59 -11.18 0.32 3.84
N ALA A 60 -12.04 1.30 4.14
CA ALA A 60 -12.85 1.95 3.13
C ALA A 60 -11.98 2.76 2.14
N GLU A 61 -10.97 3.46 2.64
CA GLU A 61 -9.96 4.14 1.83
C GLU A 61 -9.20 3.15 0.94
N LEU A 62 -8.76 2.01 1.49
CA LEU A 62 -8.02 0.97 0.75
C LEU A 62 -8.87 0.34 -0.36
N ALA A 63 -10.16 0.10 -0.10
CA ALA A 63 -11.09 -0.38 -1.12
C ALA A 63 -11.25 0.64 -2.26
N ALA A 64 -11.36 1.94 -1.92
CA ALA A 64 -11.43 3.00 -2.92
C ALA A 64 -10.13 3.12 -3.73
N VAL A 65 -8.97 2.97 -3.08
CA VAL A 65 -7.66 2.90 -3.75
C VAL A 65 -7.62 1.72 -4.72
N ARG A 66 -8.00 0.52 -4.26
CA ARG A 66 -8.00 -0.69 -5.10
C ARG A 66 -8.83 -0.49 -6.36
N THR A 67 -10.05 0.03 -6.22
CA THR A 67 -10.93 0.32 -7.36
C THR A 67 -10.40 1.46 -8.23
N GLY A 68 -9.80 2.51 -7.65
CA GLY A 68 -9.22 3.58 -8.46
C GLY A 68 -8.03 3.11 -9.30
N LEU A 69 -7.19 2.25 -8.73
CA LEU A 69 -5.99 1.73 -9.40
C LEU A 69 -6.29 0.73 -10.53
N THR A 70 -7.50 0.16 -10.62
CA THR A 70 -7.85 -0.73 -11.75
C THR A 70 -7.93 0.00 -13.09
N ASP A 71 -8.18 1.32 -13.06
CA ASP A 71 -8.33 2.13 -14.27
C ASP A 71 -6.99 2.53 -14.90
N PHE A 72 -5.87 2.23 -14.22
CA PHE A 72 -4.53 2.62 -14.65
C PHE A 72 -3.69 1.41 -15.07
N ALA A 73 -3.01 1.54 -16.22
CA ALA A 73 -2.10 0.53 -16.71
C ALA A 73 -0.85 0.41 -15.80
N PRO A 74 -0.15 -0.74 -15.80
CA PRO A 74 1.07 -0.95 -15.02
C PRO A 74 2.16 0.09 -15.29
N ASP A 75 2.23 0.59 -16.53
CA ASP A 75 3.20 1.60 -16.96
C ASP A 75 2.97 2.98 -16.32
N CYS A 76 1.79 3.21 -15.72
CA CYS A 76 1.49 4.44 -14.99
C CYS A 76 2.03 4.44 -13.55
N VAL A 77 2.78 3.40 -13.14
CA VAL A 77 3.38 3.33 -11.81
C VAL A 77 4.28 4.53 -11.53
N ILE A 78 4.16 5.09 -10.33
CA ILE A 78 5.04 6.16 -9.84
C ILE A 78 5.85 5.57 -8.70
N TRP A 79 7.12 5.25 -8.98
CA TRP A 79 8.00 4.62 -7.99
C TRP A 79 8.37 5.56 -6.84
N ASP A 80 8.53 6.85 -7.13
CA ASP A 80 8.83 7.88 -6.16
C ASP A 80 8.19 9.18 -6.67
N ILE A 81 7.28 9.76 -5.88
CA ILE A 81 6.57 10.98 -6.27
C ILE A 81 7.47 12.22 -6.19
N GLU A 82 8.49 12.19 -5.31
CA GLU A 82 9.45 13.26 -5.09
C GLU A 82 10.54 13.25 -6.18
N ASP A 83 10.88 12.05 -6.69
CA ASP A 83 11.79 11.83 -7.80
C ASP A 83 11.22 10.90 -8.88
N ARG A 84 10.49 11.50 -9.83
CA ARG A 84 9.87 10.80 -10.97
C ARG A 84 10.87 10.20 -11.97
N THR A 85 12.17 10.41 -11.78
CA THR A 85 13.19 9.74 -12.62
C THR A 85 13.50 8.32 -12.14
N LYS A 86 13.14 7.99 -10.90
CA LYS A 86 13.32 6.64 -10.36
C LYS A 86 12.33 5.66 -10.97
N THR A 87 12.82 4.46 -11.24
CA THR A 87 12.04 3.36 -11.81
C THR A 87 12.07 2.15 -10.88
N PRO A 88 11.05 1.28 -10.94
CA PRO A 88 11.07 0.01 -10.20
C PRO A 88 12.32 -0.81 -10.53
N PRO A 89 12.86 -1.59 -9.57
CA PRO A 89 14.09 -2.35 -9.77
C PRO A 89 13.97 -3.47 -10.81
N TRP A 90 12.75 -3.93 -11.10
CA TRP A 90 12.45 -4.88 -12.17
C TRP A 90 12.20 -4.20 -13.54
N GLY A 91 12.19 -2.87 -13.62
CA GLY A 91 11.92 -2.11 -14.84
C GLY A 91 10.58 -2.53 -15.47
N GLY A 92 10.58 -2.83 -16.76
CA GLY A 92 9.40 -3.34 -17.49
C GLY A 92 9.21 -4.86 -17.43
N ASN A 93 10.01 -5.59 -16.64
CA ASN A 93 9.90 -7.04 -16.54
C ASN A 93 8.88 -7.43 -15.47
N ILE A 94 7.60 -7.23 -15.79
CA ILE A 94 6.45 -7.56 -14.94
C ILE A 94 5.76 -8.84 -15.44
N SER A 95 5.11 -9.58 -14.53
CA SER A 95 4.32 -10.77 -14.89
C SER A 95 3.17 -10.39 -15.82
N ALA A 96 2.82 -11.27 -16.76
CA ALA A 96 1.65 -11.11 -17.63
C ALA A 96 0.32 -11.10 -16.86
N ASP A 97 0.31 -11.59 -15.62
CA ASP A 97 -0.85 -11.55 -14.73
C ASP A 97 -1.11 -10.14 -14.16
N ILE A 98 -0.09 -9.26 -14.19
CA ILE A 98 -0.20 -7.86 -13.76
C ILE A 98 -0.77 -7.05 -14.92
N THR A 99 -2.03 -6.62 -14.77
CA THR A 99 -2.78 -5.97 -15.85
C THR A 99 -3.10 -4.51 -15.55
N ASN A 100 -3.02 -4.09 -14.28
CA ASN A 100 -3.27 -2.72 -13.84
C ASN A 100 -2.55 -2.45 -12.49
N LEU A 101 -2.66 -1.23 -11.97
CA LEU A 101 -1.97 -0.85 -10.73
C LEU A 101 -2.54 -1.52 -9.47
N SER A 102 -3.78 -2.02 -9.50
CA SER A 102 -4.39 -2.67 -8.32
C SER A 102 -3.74 -4.01 -7.98
N ASN A 103 -3.13 -4.68 -8.96
CA ASN A 103 -2.42 -5.94 -8.78
C ASN A 103 -0.91 -5.86 -9.10
N TYR A 104 -0.38 -4.63 -9.17
CA TYR A 104 1.02 -4.36 -9.50
C TYR A 104 1.99 -4.64 -8.34
N PHE A 105 1.60 -4.26 -7.13
CA PHE A 105 2.46 -4.38 -5.95
C PHE A 105 2.33 -5.77 -5.33
N VAL A 106 3.35 -6.60 -5.55
CA VAL A 106 3.48 -7.94 -4.98
C VAL A 106 4.64 -7.95 -3.99
N SER A 107 4.38 -8.40 -2.76
CA SER A 107 5.35 -8.48 -1.67
C SER A 107 6.50 -9.45 -1.96
N SER A 108 7.54 -9.41 -1.12
CA SER A 108 8.63 -10.40 -1.15
C SER A 108 8.14 -11.85 -0.97
N THR A 109 6.99 -12.04 -0.32
CA THR A 109 6.35 -13.35 -0.10
C THR A 109 5.42 -13.78 -1.24
N GLY A 110 5.30 -12.98 -2.31
CA GLY A 110 4.45 -13.28 -3.47
C GLY A 110 2.98 -12.95 -3.26
N ARG A 111 2.64 -12.18 -2.22
CA ARG A 111 1.26 -11.78 -1.88
C ARG A 111 0.99 -10.36 -2.39
N TYR A 112 -0.24 -10.05 -2.79
CA TYR A 112 -0.57 -8.68 -3.18
C TYR A 112 -0.53 -7.75 -1.97
N LEU A 113 0.11 -6.59 -2.13
CA LEU A 113 0.26 -5.62 -1.05
C LEU A 113 -1.09 -5.13 -0.52
N ILE A 114 -2.05 -4.87 -1.40
CA ILE A 114 -3.40 -4.43 -1.00
C ILE A 114 -4.05 -5.48 -0.10
N ASP A 115 -3.90 -6.76 -0.42
CA ASP A 115 -4.49 -7.84 0.38
C ASP A 115 -3.81 -7.94 1.76
N LEU A 116 -2.47 -7.80 1.82
CA LEU A 116 -1.73 -7.75 3.10
C LEU A 116 -2.18 -6.59 3.98
N LEU A 117 -2.31 -5.39 3.41
CA LEU A 117 -2.78 -4.22 4.13
C LEU A 117 -4.23 -4.40 4.60
N GLN A 118 -5.08 -4.99 3.76
CA GLN A 118 -6.48 -5.27 4.10
C GLN A 118 -6.58 -6.23 5.29
N GLU A 119 -5.86 -7.36 5.24
CA GLU A 119 -5.84 -8.34 6.32
C GLU A 119 -5.33 -7.74 7.63
N GLY A 120 -4.25 -6.94 7.59
CA GLY A 120 -3.75 -6.25 8.78
C GLY A 120 -4.76 -5.25 9.35
N LEU A 121 -5.45 -4.49 8.50
CA LEU A 121 -6.47 -3.54 8.95
C LEU A 121 -7.73 -4.25 9.49
N GLU A 122 -8.14 -5.37 8.89
CA GLU A 122 -9.23 -6.21 9.39
C GLU A 122 -8.88 -6.80 10.76
N ALA A 123 -7.68 -7.36 10.91
CA ALA A 123 -7.19 -7.84 12.20
C ALA A 123 -7.11 -6.72 13.25
N SER A 124 -6.66 -5.52 12.85
CA SER A 124 -6.60 -4.36 13.74
C SER A 124 -7.98 -3.99 14.27
N ARG A 125 -8.99 -3.94 13.38
CA ARG A 125 -10.39 -3.67 13.72
C ARG A 125 -10.96 -4.75 14.65
N ASP A 126 -10.75 -6.02 14.33
CA ASP A 126 -11.40 -7.15 14.99
C ASP A 126 -10.75 -7.48 16.34
N GLU A 127 -9.43 -7.43 16.43
CA GLU A 127 -8.68 -7.60 17.69
C GLU A 127 -8.62 -6.32 18.54
N ARG A 128 -9.06 -5.18 17.99
CA ARG A 128 -8.94 -3.84 18.59
C ARG A 128 -7.49 -3.51 18.97
N ARG A 129 -6.58 -3.74 18.03
CA ARG A 129 -5.14 -3.51 18.18
C ARG A 129 -4.64 -2.50 17.17
N VAL A 130 -3.60 -1.77 17.53
CA VAL A 130 -2.93 -0.84 16.62
C VAL A 130 -2.30 -1.62 15.48
N ALA A 131 -2.48 -1.15 14.25
CA ALA A 131 -1.70 -1.61 13.10
C ALA A 131 -0.44 -0.76 12.99
N GLU A 132 0.72 -1.40 12.91
CA GLU A 132 2.02 -0.74 12.88
C GLU A 132 2.79 -1.15 11.62
N ILE A 133 3.50 -0.20 11.01
CA ILE A 133 4.48 -0.46 9.96
C ILE A 133 5.87 -0.32 10.61
N VAL A 134 6.65 -1.40 10.60
CA VAL A 134 7.94 -1.52 11.31
C VAL A 134 9.05 -1.94 10.36
#